data_AF-A0A4C2E333-F1
#
_entry.id   AF-A0A4C2E333-F1
#
_cell.length_a   1.000
_cell.length_b   1.000
_cell.length_c   1.000
_cell.angle_alpha   90.00
_cell.angle_beta   90.00
_cell.angle_gamma   90.00
#
_symmetry.space_group_name_H-M   'P 1'
#
loop_
_entity.id
_entity.type
_entity.pdbx_description
1 polymer ?
#
loop_
_entity_poly.entity_id
_entity_poly.type
_entity_poly.pdbx_seq_one_letter_code
_entity_poly.pdbx_strand_id
1 'polypeptide(L)'
;MLVQLGLNRSSVFLRPSVVSRSACVSRQLAKRYQSTVKTSFDEELQILRAQRKNRPISPHLTIYEPQMTWYLSSLHRISGVMLGAAFYCLTIAFGVSTLFGLGLNTENLTRWYKEKFPTWFDWTAKAGVAYLFAFHIGNGVRHLVWDLGKEVTNRGVIRTGWAVLAFSAVAGTAFLFK
;
A
#
# COMPACT_ATOMS: atom_id res chain seq x y z
N MET A 1 -41.04 -8.73 4.40
CA MET A 1 -40.48 -7.63 5.24
C MET A 1 -40.73 -6.32 4.48
N LEU A 2 -40.83 -5.15 5.15
CA LEU A 2 -41.04 -3.87 4.45
C LEU A 2 -39.68 -3.24 4.09
N VAL A 3 -39.43 -3.00 2.81
CA VAL A 3 -38.15 -2.44 2.32
C VAL A 3 -38.34 -1.00 1.87
N GLN A 4 -37.42 -0.14 2.29
CA GLN A 4 -37.38 1.27 1.92
C GLN A 4 -36.55 1.47 0.64
N LEU A 5 -37.22 1.78 -0.48
CA LEU A 5 -36.56 2.03 -1.77
C LEU A 5 -36.11 3.49 -1.88
N GLY A 6 -34.93 3.78 -1.31
CA GLY A 6 -34.27 5.08 -1.48
C GLY A 6 -33.56 5.20 -2.84
N LEU A 7 -34.30 5.46 -3.92
CA LEU A 7 -33.70 5.83 -5.21
C LEU A 7 -33.23 7.29 -5.17
N ASN A 8 -31.98 7.50 -4.75
CA ASN A 8 -31.35 8.81 -4.81
C ASN A 8 -30.89 9.08 -6.25
N ARG A 9 -31.73 9.72 -7.08
CA ARG A 9 -31.25 10.36 -8.32
C ARG A 9 -30.49 11.62 -7.91
N SER A 10 -29.21 11.47 -7.61
CA SER A 10 -28.30 12.60 -7.45
C SER A 10 -28.15 13.29 -8.81
N SER A 11 -28.86 14.40 -9.01
CA SER A 11 -28.60 15.31 -10.11
C SER A 11 -27.16 15.85 -9.99
N VAL A 12 -26.47 15.84 -11.12
CA VAL A 12 -25.12 16.36 -11.32
C VAL A 12 -25.05 17.80 -10.79
N PHE A 13 -24.24 18.03 -9.76
CA PHE A 13 -24.00 19.36 -9.21
C PHE A 13 -22.94 20.06 -10.08
N LEU A 14 -23.39 20.82 -11.08
CA LEU A 14 -22.54 21.77 -11.78
C LEU A 14 -22.14 22.87 -10.78
N ARG A 15 -20.83 23.07 -10.57
CA ARG A 15 -20.29 24.15 -9.74
C ARG A 15 -20.61 25.50 -10.39
N PRO A 16 -21.33 26.43 -9.73
CA PRO A 16 -21.30 27.82 -10.15
C PRO A 16 -20.05 28.49 -9.58
N SER A 17 -19.27 29.10 -10.46
CA SER A 17 -18.22 30.04 -10.13
C SER A 17 -18.83 31.25 -9.40
N VAL A 18 -18.21 31.57 -8.25
CA VAL A 18 -18.25 32.82 -7.47
C VAL A 18 -19.22 33.91 -7.97
N VAL A 19 -20.36 34.05 -7.28
CA VAL A 19 -21.09 35.33 -7.18
C VAL A 19 -21.57 35.51 -5.74
N SER A 20 -21.08 36.57 -5.10
CA SER A 20 -21.59 37.09 -3.84
C SER A 20 -23.03 37.57 -4.02
N ARG A 21 -23.96 37.12 -3.16
CA ARG A 21 -25.15 37.85 -2.73
C ARG A 21 -25.83 37.11 -1.57
N SER A 22 -26.18 37.89 -0.55
CA SER A 22 -27.00 37.50 0.60
C SER A 22 -28.26 36.76 0.14
N ALA A 23 -28.28 35.44 0.28
CA ALA A 23 -29.47 34.64 0.05
C ALA A 23 -29.90 34.03 1.38
N CYS A 24 -31.10 34.41 1.83
CA CYS A 24 -31.84 33.72 2.86
C CYS A 24 -31.89 32.22 2.49
N VAL A 25 -31.12 31.40 3.22
CA VAL A 25 -31.14 29.95 3.06
C VAL A 25 -32.46 29.45 3.63
N SER A 26 -33.50 29.41 2.80
CA SER A 26 -34.68 28.61 3.08
C SER A 26 -34.21 27.16 3.19
N ARG A 27 -34.11 26.64 4.42
CA ARG A 27 -34.01 25.19 4.66
C ARG A 27 -35.32 24.58 4.21
N GLN A 28 -35.43 24.32 2.91
CA GLN A 28 -36.39 23.33 2.42
C GLN A 28 -35.99 22.01 3.06
N LEU A 29 -36.64 21.68 4.18
CA LEU A 29 -36.62 20.34 4.74
C LEU A 29 -37.25 19.45 3.69
N ALA A 30 -36.41 18.83 2.86
CA ALA A 30 -36.84 17.81 1.92
C ALA A 30 -37.49 16.69 2.74
N LYS A 31 -38.82 16.73 2.87
CA LYS A 31 -39.60 15.62 3.44
C LYS A 31 -39.38 14.43 2.53
N ARG A 32 -38.51 13.50 2.96
CA ARG A 32 -38.31 12.24 2.26
C ARG A 32 -39.59 11.43 2.38
N TYR A 33 -40.40 11.44 1.33
CA TYR A 33 -41.46 10.44 1.18
C TYR A 33 -40.78 9.10 0.88
N GLN A 34 -40.81 8.21 1.87
CA GLN A 34 -40.28 6.86 1.74
C GLN A 34 -41.49 5.92 1.67
N SER A 35 -41.77 5.42 0.48
CA SER A 35 -42.80 4.41 0.29
C SER A 35 -42.23 3.04 0.68
N THR A 36 -42.88 2.35 1.60
CA THR A 36 -42.54 0.96 1.94
C THR A 36 -43.39 0.02 1.11
N VAL A 37 -42.76 -0.85 0.33
CA VAL A 37 -43.43 -1.90 -0.42
C VAL A 37 -43.24 -3.22 0.34
N LYS A 38 -44.29 -4.04 0.42
CA LYS A 38 -44.18 -5.42 0.94
C LYS A 38 -43.41 -6.25 -0.08
N THR A 39 -42.26 -6.78 0.32
CA THR A 39 -41.44 -7.65 -0.53
C THR A 39 -41.16 -8.98 0.16
N SER A 40 -40.92 -10.01 -0.65
CA SER A 40 -40.33 -11.27 -0.19
C SER A 40 -38.85 -11.07 0.17
N PHE A 41 -38.27 -12.03 0.89
CA PHE A 41 -36.88 -11.95 1.35
C PHE A 41 -35.87 -11.91 0.19
N ASP A 42 -36.10 -12.70 -0.85
CA ASP A 42 -35.18 -12.76 -2.00
C ASP A 42 -35.20 -11.46 -2.80
N GLU A 43 -36.39 -10.87 -3.01
CA GLU A 43 -36.55 -9.58 -3.68
C GLU A 43 -35.84 -8.45 -2.94
N GLU A 44 -35.96 -8.42 -1.61
CA GLU A 44 -35.24 -7.48 -0.76
C GLU A 44 -33.73 -7.61 -0.95
N LEU A 45 -33.21 -8.84 -0.95
CA LEU A 45 -31.78 -9.08 -1.10
C LEU A 45 -31.28 -8.63 -2.48
N GLN A 46 -32.07 -8.83 -3.54
CA GLN A 46 -31.74 -8.34 -4.87
C GLN A 46 -31.68 -6.81 -4.92
N ILE A 47 -32.66 -6.13 -4.30
CA ILE A 47 -32.68 -4.67 -4.19
C ILE A 47 -31.45 -4.16 -3.45
N LEU A 48 -31.12 -4.75 -2.30
CA LEU A 48 -29.96 -4.33 -1.50
C LEU A 48 -28.65 -4.54 -2.25
N ARG A 49 -28.50 -5.66 -2.97
CA ARG A 49 -27.33 -5.90 -3.84
C ARG A 49 -27.25 -4.87 -4.95
N ALA A 50 -28.36 -4.59 -5.63
CA ALA A 50 -28.42 -3.57 -6.69
C ALA A 50 -28.06 -2.17 -6.15
N GLN A 51 -28.55 -1.81 -4.96
CA GLN A 51 -28.18 -0.55 -4.30
C GLN A 51 -26.69 -0.51 -3.93
N ARG A 52 -26.11 -1.59 -3.39
CA ARG A 52 -24.69 -1.65 -3.01
C ARG A 52 -23.76 -1.47 -4.21
N LYS A 53 -24.13 -1.97 -5.40
CA LYS A 53 -23.36 -1.76 -6.64
C LYS A 53 -23.24 -0.29 -7.03
N ASN A 54 -24.24 0.53 -6.69
CA ASN A 54 -24.28 1.95 -7.02
C ASN A 54 -23.63 2.85 -5.95
N ARG A 55 -23.17 2.29 -4.82
CA ARG A 55 -22.51 3.08 -3.77
C ARG A 55 -21.05 3.32 -4.17
N PRO A 56 -20.62 4.58 -4.36
CA PRO A 56 -19.21 4.85 -4.62
C PRO A 56 -18.36 4.52 -3.40
N ILE A 57 -17.13 4.09 -3.62
CA ILE A 57 -16.11 3.97 -2.58
C ILE A 57 -15.57 5.38 -2.33
N SER A 58 -15.57 5.83 -1.08
CA SER A 58 -14.96 7.11 -0.72
C SER A 58 -13.46 7.10 -1.06
N PRO A 59 -12.90 8.20 -1.59
CA PRO A 59 -11.45 8.28 -1.81
C PRO A 59 -10.72 8.09 -0.47
N HIS A 60 -9.52 7.50 -0.54
CA HIS A 60 -8.75 7.08 0.62
C HIS A 60 -7.27 7.42 0.43
N LEU A 61 -6.48 6.54 -0.17
CA LEU A 61 -5.05 6.76 -0.44
C LEU A 61 -4.75 8.02 -1.26
N THR A 62 -5.68 8.46 -2.11
CA THR A 62 -5.52 9.63 -2.98
C THR A 62 -5.74 10.96 -2.27
N ILE A 63 -6.38 10.97 -1.10
CA ILE A 63 -6.71 12.20 -0.36
C ILE A 63 -6.14 12.23 1.06
N TYR A 64 -5.59 11.11 1.55
CA TYR A 64 -5.06 11.03 2.90
C TYR A 64 -3.73 11.78 3.00
N GLU A 65 -3.50 12.46 4.13
CA GLU A 65 -2.26 13.18 4.37
C GLU A 65 -1.06 12.22 4.41
N PRO A 66 0.03 12.52 3.70
CA PRO A 66 1.29 11.80 3.81
C PRO A 66 1.81 11.75 5.26
N GLN A 67 1.88 10.54 5.84
CA GLN A 67 2.37 10.35 7.21
C GLN A 67 3.45 9.26 7.26
N MET A 68 4.49 9.52 8.05
CA MET A 68 5.63 8.63 8.27
C MET A 68 5.19 7.20 8.66
N THR A 69 4.09 7.06 9.39
CA THR A 69 3.53 5.79 9.86
C THR A 69 3.20 4.82 8.73
N TRP A 70 2.32 5.22 7.82
CA TRP A 70 1.85 4.35 6.75
C TRP A 70 2.87 4.24 5.61
N TYR A 71 3.71 5.25 5.37
CA TYR A 71 4.81 5.13 4.41
C TYR A 71 5.82 4.06 4.82
N LEU A 72 6.34 4.10 6.07
CA LEU A 72 7.29 3.06 6.51
C LEU A 72 6.63 1.68 6.53
N SER A 73 5.35 1.59 6.89
CA SER A 73 4.62 0.33 6.85
C SER A 73 4.50 -0.23 5.42
N SER A 74 4.20 0.60 4.43
CA SER A 74 4.15 0.20 3.02
C SER A 74 5.53 -0.19 2.50
N LEU A 75 6.56 0.59 2.81
CA LEU A 75 7.94 0.28 2.43
C LEU A 75 8.43 -1.03 3.07
N HIS A 76 8.00 -1.35 4.29
CA HIS A 76 8.36 -2.62 4.95
C HIS A 76 7.77 -3.83 4.22
N ARG A 77 6.52 -3.71 3.76
CA ARG A 77 5.88 -4.74 2.93
C ARG A 77 6.58 -4.89 1.58
N ILE A 78 6.82 -3.77 0.89
CA ILE A 78 7.47 -3.78 -0.43
C ILE A 78 8.88 -4.37 -0.33
N SER A 79 9.69 -3.91 0.62
CA SER A 79 11.04 -4.45 0.83
C SER A 79 11.02 -5.94 1.17
N GLY A 80 10.07 -6.41 2.00
CA GLY A 80 9.92 -7.82 2.34
C GLY A 80 9.57 -8.68 1.12
N VAL A 81 8.62 -8.22 0.30
CA VAL A 81 8.26 -8.90 -0.96
C VAL A 81 9.44 -8.93 -1.93
N MET A 82 10.16 -7.82 -2.11
CA MET A 82 11.30 -7.76 -3.02
C MET A 82 12.44 -8.67 -2.57
N LEU A 83 12.81 -8.65 -1.30
CA LEU A 83 13.88 -9.49 -0.75
C LEU A 83 13.48 -10.97 -0.76
N GLY A 84 12.25 -11.28 -0.35
CA GLY A 84 11.72 -12.64 -0.39
C GLY A 84 11.64 -13.19 -1.81
N ALA A 85 11.10 -12.41 -2.75
CA ALA A 85 11.04 -12.80 -4.15
C ALA A 85 12.44 -13.03 -4.73
N ALA A 86 13.41 -12.14 -4.47
CA ALA A 86 14.78 -12.33 -4.91
C ALA A 86 15.39 -13.63 -4.35
N PHE A 87 15.22 -13.88 -3.04
CA PHE A 87 15.70 -15.11 -2.41
C PHE A 87 15.07 -16.37 -3.02
N TYR A 88 13.74 -16.41 -3.16
CA TYR A 88 13.05 -17.57 -3.73
C TYR A 88 13.37 -17.77 -5.20
N CYS A 89 13.38 -16.71 -6.02
CA CYS A 89 13.74 -16.82 -7.43
C CYS A 89 15.16 -17.36 -7.63
N LEU A 90 16.14 -16.86 -6.85
CA LEU A 90 17.52 -17.35 -6.93
C LEU A 90 17.63 -18.81 -6.47
N THR A 91 17.11 -19.13 -5.29
CA THR A 91 17.22 -20.50 -4.74
C THR A 91 16.50 -21.53 -5.61
N ILE A 92 15.32 -21.21 -6.12
CA ILE A 92 14.57 -22.08 -7.05
C ILE A 92 15.32 -22.22 -8.38
N ALA A 93 15.81 -21.13 -8.97
CA ALA A 93 16.52 -21.19 -10.25
C ALA A 93 17.80 -22.04 -10.17
N PHE A 94 18.61 -21.85 -9.13
CA PHE A 94 19.80 -22.67 -8.90
C PHE A 94 19.46 -24.12 -8.56
N GLY A 95 18.42 -24.35 -7.76
CA GLY A 95 17.95 -25.70 -7.43
C GLY A 95 17.47 -26.47 -8.67
N VAL A 96 16.60 -25.86 -9.48
CA VAL A 96 16.09 -26.44 -10.74
C VAL A 96 17.24 -26.68 -11.72
N SER A 97 18.15 -25.72 -11.87
CA SER A 97 19.32 -25.89 -12.75
C SER A 97 20.18 -27.09 -12.34
N THR A 98 20.40 -27.28 -11.05
CA THR A 98 21.18 -28.41 -10.52
C THR A 98 20.47 -29.74 -10.77
N LEU A 99 19.15 -29.79 -10.55
CA LEU A 99 18.35 -31.01 -10.75
C LEU A 99 18.25 -31.44 -12.21
N PHE A 100 18.12 -30.49 -13.13
CA PHE A 100 17.92 -30.77 -14.56
C PHE A 100 19.17 -30.54 -15.41
N GLY A 101 20.32 -30.23 -14.81
CA GLY A 101 21.57 -30.01 -15.52
C GLY A 101 21.55 -28.82 -16.48
N LEU A 102 20.81 -27.75 -16.15
CA LEU A 102 20.59 -26.59 -17.05
C LEU A 102 21.82 -25.65 -17.16
N GLY A 103 22.92 -25.97 -16.50
CA GLY A 103 24.18 -25.23 -16.62
C GLY A 103 24.19 -23.82 -16.00
N LEU A 104 23.13 -23.42 -15.27
CA LEU A 104 23.14 -22.20 -14.48
C LEU A 104 24.00 -22.45 -13.22
N ASN A 105 25.15 -21.79 -13.19
CA ASN A 105 26.08 -21.75 -12.07
C ASN A 105 26.54 -20.30 -11.84
N THR A 106 27.28 -20.07 -10.75
CA THR A 106 27.71 -18.71 -10.37
C THR A 106 28.66 -18.08 -11.40
N GLU A 107 29.52 -18.86 -12.05
CA GLU A 107 30.46 -18.36 -13.06
C GLU A 107 29.72 -17.87 -14.31
N ASN A 108 28.82 -18.69 -14.87
CA ASN A 108 28.04 -18.36 -16.05
C ASN A 108 27.13 -17.17 -15.80
N LEU A 109 26.50 -17.09 -14.62
CA LEU A 109 25.68 -15.94 -14.24
C LEU A 109 26.52 -14.66 -14.13
N THR A 110 27.70 -14.74 -13.54
CA THR A 110 28.61 -13.59 -13.40
C THR A 110 29.12 -13.12 -14.76
N ARG A 111 29.47 -14.06 -15.66
CA ARG A 111 29.87 -13.75 -17.03
C ARG A 111 28.76 -13.04 -17.79
N TRP A 112 27.56 -13.63 -17.79
CA TRP A 112 26.38 -13.04 -18.41
C TRP A 112 26.09 -11.64 -17.88
N TYR A 113 26.16 -11.45 -16.56
CA TYR A 113 25.94 -10.14 -15.95
C TYR A 113 26.96 -9.10 -16.43
N LYS A 114 28.26 -9.42 -16.41
CA LYS A 114 29.33 -8.51 -16.86
C LYS A 114 29.25 -8.17 -18.34
N GLU A 115 28.75 -9.08 -19.17
CA GLU A 115 28.56 -8.84 -20.60
C GLU A 115 27.34 -7.97 -20.91
N LYS A 116 26.28 -8.06 -20.11
CA LYS A 116 25.00 -7.39 -20.37
C LYS A 116 24.84 -6.05 -19.66
N PHE A 117 25.49 -5.86 -18.51
CA PHE A 117 25.33 -4.68 -17.69
C PHE A 117 26.60 -3.82 -17.65
N PRO A 118 26.46 -2.49 -17.73
CA PRO A 118 27.58 -1.58 -17.58
C PRO A 118 28.05 -1.51 -16.12
N THR A 119 29.32 -1.16 -15.90
CA THR A 119 29.96 -1.16 -14.58
C THR A 119 29.30 -0.24 -13.54
N TRP A 120 28.66 0.85 -13.96
CA TRP A 120 27.92 1.72 -13.03
C TRP A 120 26.70 1.02 -12.41
N PHE A 121 26.15 0.01 -13.10
CA PHE A 121 25.01 -0.76 -12.61
C PHE A 121 25.36 -1.58 -11.37
N ASP A 122 26.64 -1.94 -11.18
CA ASP A 122 27.12 -2.65 -9.99
C ASP A 122 26.78 -1.88 -8.72
N TRP A 123 27.01 -0.57 -8.73
CA TRP A 123 26.71 0.30 -7.60
C TRP A 123 25.21 0.40 -7.34
N THR A 124 24.40 0.51 -8.40
CA THR A 124 22.94 0.56 -8.29
C THR A 124 22.37 -0.75 -7.75
N ALA A 125 22.83 -1.89 -8.25
CA ALA A 125 22.39 -3.21 -7.82
C ALA A 125 22.79 -3.48 -6.37
N LYS A 126 24.06 -3.21 -6.00
CA LYS A 126 24.54 -3.32 -4.63
C LYS A 126 23.78 -2.40 -3.68
N ALA A 127 23.60 -1.14 -4.04
CA ALA A 127 22.88 -0.18 -3.22
C ALA A 127 21.41 -0.59 -3.04
N GLY A 128 20.74 -1.02 -4.11
CA GLY A 128 19.37 -1.48 -4.06
C GLY A 128 19.17 -2.61 -3.03
N VAL A 129 19.99 -3.65 -3.09
CA VAL A 129 19.92 -4.77 -2.14
C VAL A 129 20.33 -4.33 -0.73
N ALA A 130 21.43 -3.59 -0.59
CA ALA A 130 21.97 -3.13 0.69
C ALA A 130 20.96 -2.29 1.48
N TYR A 131 20.37 -1.28 0.85
CA TYR A 131 19.42 -0.37 1.51
C TYR A 131 18.06 -1.02 1.76
N LEU A 132 17.56 -1.85 0.84
CA LEU A 132 16.33 -2.62 1.08
C LEU A 132 16.49 -3.56 2.28
N PHE A 133 17.61 -4.27 2.35
CA PHE A 133 17.91 -5.19 3.45
C PHE A 133 18.07 -4.46 4.79
N ALA A 134 18.88 -3.39 4.82
CA ALA A 134 19.09 -2.58 6.02
C ALA A 134 17.78 -1.98 6.55
N PHE A 135 16.95 -1.42 5.66
CA PHE A 135 15.65 -0.90 6.02
C PHE A 135 14.70 -1.99 6.52
N HIS A 136 14.61 -3.12 5.82
CA HIS A 136 13.67 -4.18 6.18
C HIS A 136 13.98 -4.75 7.57
N ILE A 137 15.26 -4.99 7.88
CA ILE A 137 15.68 -5.48 9.21
C ILE A 137 15.46 -4.41 10.27
N GLY A 138 15.90 -3.17 10.04
CA GLY A 138 15.74 -2.09 11.02
C GLY A 138 14.27 -1.85 11.36
N ASN A 139 13.42 -1.79 10.34
CA ASN A 139 11.98 -1.64 10.56
C ASN A 139 11.34 -2.91 11.13
N GLY A 140 11.84 -4.10 10.81
CA GLY A 140 11.40 -5.36 11.41
C GLY A 140 11.65 -5.40 12.92
N VAL A 141 12.85 -4.98 13.37
CA VAL A 141 13.14 -4.84 14.81
C VAL A 141 12.19 -3.85 15.47
N ARG A 142 11.91 -2.72 14.81
CA ARG A 142 10.90 -1.75 15.30
C ARG A 142 9.51 -2.38 15.45
N HIS A 143 9.08 -3.21 14.50
CA HIS A 143 7.81 -3.94 14.60
C HIS A 143 7.81 -4.92 15.78
N LEU A 144 8.89 -5.69 15.98
CA LEU A 144 9.01 -6.58 17.14
C LEU A 144 8.96 -5.81 18.47
N VAL A 145 9.55 -4.61 18.53
CA VAL A 145 9.44 -3.73 19.72
C VAL A 145 7.99 -3.29 19.95
N TRP A 146 7.24 -2.98 18.88
CA TRP A 146 5.81 -2.66 18.97
C TRP A 146 4.95 -3.84 19.39
N ASP A 147 5.28 -5.05 18.95
CA ASP A 147 4.58 -6.28 19.36
C ASP A 147 4.75 -6.56 20.86
N LEU A 148 5.83 -6.07 21.46
CA LEU A 148 6.05 -6.07 22.92
C LEU A 148 5.30 -4.94 23.65
N GLY A 149 4.47 -4.16 22.96
CA GLY A 149 3.70 -3.05 23.52
C GLY A 149 4.53 -1.79 23.81
N LYS A 150 5.76 -1.68 23.27
CA LYS A 150 6.66 -0.53 23.52
C LYS A 150 6.61 0.46 22.35
N GLU A 151 6.89 1.74 22.62
CA GLU A 151 6.96 2.82 21.61
C GLU A 151 5.67 3.04 20.78
N VAL A 152 4.51 2.60 21.26
CA VAL A 152 3.19 2.70 20.57
C VAL A 152 2.47 4.04 20.77
N THR A 153 3.15 5.06 21.29
CA THR A 153 2.62 6.44 21.34
C THR A 153 2.95 7.18 20.05
N ASN A 154 2.19 8.21 19.67
CA ASN A 154 2.50 9.01 18.47
C ASN A 154 3.95 9.53 18.47
N ARG A 155 4.45 10.00 19.63
CA ARG A 155 5.84 10.45 19.76
C ARG A 155 6.84 9.30 19.61
N GLY A 156 6.58 8.15 20.23
CA GLY A 156 7.44 6.96 20.12
C GLY A 156 7.50 6.40 18.70
N VAL A 157 6.35 6.34 18.02
CA VAL A 157 6.25 5.90 16.62
C VAL A 157 7.05 6.79 15.68
N ILE A 158 6.99 8.12 15.84
CA ILE A 158 7.80 9.05 15.03
C ILE A 158 9.29 8.93 15.36
N ARG A 159 9.66 8.85 16.64
CA ARG A 159 11.06 8.69 17.09
C ARG A 159 11.69 7.43 16.52
N THR A 160 11.01 6.29 16.67
CA THR A 160 11.48 5.01 16.14
C THR A 160 11.52 5.00 14.60
N GLY A 161 10.61 5.73 13.94
CA GLY A 161 10.66 5.91 12.49
C GLY A 161 11.96 6.59 12.02
N TRP A 162 12.34 7.70 12.64
CA TRP A 162 13.61 8.37 12.34
C TRP A 162 14.83 7.52 12.69
N ALA A 163 14.78 6.77 13.80
CA ALA A 163 15.85 5.84 14.16
C ALA A 163 16.07 4.76 13.09
N VAL A 164 14.99 4.21 12.53
CA VAL A 164 15.06 3.23 11.43
C VAL A 164 15.66 3.86 10.17
N LEU A 165 15.28 5.08 9.81
CA LEU A 165 15.84 5.76 8.64
C LEU A 165 17.35 6.03 8.81
N ALA A 166 17.77 6.50 10.00
CA ALA A 166 19.18 6.71 10.30
C ALA A 166 19.97 5.40 10.27
N PHE A 167 19.44 4.33 10.88
CA PHE A 167 20.04 3.00 10.82
C PHE A 167 20.19 2.52 9.37
N SER A 168 19.13 2.67 8.56
CA SER A 168 19.13 2.26 7.15
C SER A 168 20.19 2.99 6.35
N ALA A 169 20.38 4.29 6.59
CA ALA A 169 21.41 5.09 5.94
C ALA A 169 22.83 4.60 6.29
N VAL A 170 23.10 4.39 7.58
CA VAL A 170 24.43 3.95 8.05
C VAL A 170 24.73 2.51 7.61
N ALA A 171 23.82 1.58 7.91
CA ALA A 171 24.01 0.16 7.59
C ALA A 171 24.00 -0.08 6.08
N GLY A 172 23.09 0.56 5.33
CA GLY A 172 23.06 0.47 3.88
C GLY A 172 24.36 0.97 3.23
N THR A 173 24.89 2.10 3.70
CA THR A 173 26.19 2.62 3.25
C THR A 173 27.33 1.66 3.61
N ALA A 174 27.34 1.11 4.83
CA ALA A 174 28.36 0.16 5.24
C ALA A 174 28.35 -1.13 4.39
N PHE A 175 27.17 -1.63 4.01
CA PHE A 175 27.04 -2.78 3.11
C PHE A 175 27.41 -2.45 1.66
N LEU A 176 27.25 -1.20 1.22
CA LEU A 176 27.61 -0.78 -0.14
C LEU A 176 29.13 -0.80 -0.39
N PHE A 177 29.92 -0.47 0.64
CA PHE A 177 31.39 -0.37 0.55
C PHE A 177 32.14 -1.63 1.01
N LYS A 178 31.42 -2.65 1.49
CA LYS A 178 31.99 -3.99 1.73
C LYS A 178 31.87 -4.85 0.49
#